data_AF-A0A635JCB2-F1
#
_entry.id   AF-A0A635JCB2-F1
#
_cell.length_a   1.000
_cell.length_b   1.000
_cell.length_c   1.000
_cell.angle_alpha   90.00
_cell.angle_beta   90.00
_cell.angle_gamma   90.00
#
_symmetry.space_group_name_H-M   'P 1'
#
loop_
_entity.id
_entity.type
_entity.pdbx_description
1 polymer ?
#
loop_
_entity_poly.entity_id
_entity_poly.type
_entity_poly.pdbx_seq_one_letter_code
_entity_poly.pdbx_strand_id
1 'polypeptide(L)'
;MHNKFYDYIEDALNKTKYDTIQLLAKYLDVSPNRISQWKQGRGSVTPAECVQIADLLGLNVEEIAFIIEAEKQTLPEFKEKWLEKARIYQRTVNPPNKYKKISK
;
A
#
# COMPACT_ATOMS: atom_id res chain seq x y z
N MET A 1 8.18 -6.84 -6.46
CA MET A 1 8.59 -5.56 -5.85
C MET A 1 7.55 -4.53 -6.26
N HIS A 2 6.93 -3.88 -5.27
CA HIS A 2 5.97 -2.81 -5.50
C HIS A 2 6.68 -1.61 -6.10
N ASN A 3 6.06 -1.02 -7.12
CA ASN A 3 6.55 0.20 -7.77
C ASN A 3 5.53 1.33 -7.66
N LYS A 4 4.32 1.00 -7.19
CA LYS A 4 3.22 1.93 -6.98
C LYS A 4 2.55 1.70 -5.64
N PHE A 5 1.96 2.74 -5.06
CA PHE A 5 1.20 2.58 -3.82
C PHE A 5 0.01 1.62 -4.02
N TYR A 6 -0.64 1.68 -5.18
CA TYR A 6 -1.78 0.83 -5.47
C TYR A 6 -1.44 -0.66 -5.52
N ASP A 7 -0.18 -1.04 -5.77
CA ASP A 7 0.24 -2.44 -5.72
C ASP A 7 0.01 -3.04 -4.32
N TYR A 8 0.14 -2.24 -3.25
CA TYR A 8 -0.15 -2.66 -1.87
C TYR A 8 -1.66 -2.81 -1.64
N ILE A 9 -2.48 -2.00 -2.30
CA ILE A 9 -3.94 -2.13 -2.26
C ILE A 9 -4.36 -3.45 -2.94
N GLU A 10 -3.76 -3.80 -4.08
CA GLU A 10 -4.03 -5.08 -4.75
C GLU A 10 -3.63 -6.26 -3.86
N ASP A 11 -2.48 -6.19 -3.20
CA ASP A 11 -2.08 -7.21 -2.24
C ASP A 11 -3.03 -7.31 -1.05
N ALA A 12 -3.55 -6.19 -0.55
CA ALA A 12 -4.52 -6.20 0.53
C ALA A 12 -5.82 -6.90 0.12
N LEU A 13 -6.34 -6.60 -1.07
CA LEU A 13 -7.54 -7.24 -1.62
C LEU A 13 -7.34 -8.74 -1.85
N ASN A 14 -6.15 -9.16 -2.29
CA ASN A 14 -5.89 -10.54 -2.65
C ASN A 14 -5.54 -11.43 -1.44
N LYS A 15 -4.80 -10.90 -0.47
CA LYS A 15 -4.15 -11.69 0.60
C LYS A 15 -4.83 -11.56 1.96
N THR A 16 -5.76 -10.63 2.12
CA THR A 16 -6.46 -10.40 3.38
C THR A 16 -7.95 -10.77 3.28
N LYS A 17 -8.64 -10.74 4.42
CA LYS A 17 -10.10 -10.87 4.50
C LYS A 17 -10.86 -9.63 3.98
N TYR A 18 -10.18 -8.52 3.71
CA TYR A 18 -10.76 -7.31 3.13
C TYR A 18 -10.67 -7.39 1.60
N ASP A 19 -11.33 -8.38 1.03
CA ASP A 19 -11.15 -8.79 -0.37
C ASP A 19 -12.02 -8.05 -1.38
N THR A 20 -12.71 -7.01 -0.93
CA THR A 20 -13.46 -6.08 -1.78
C THR A 20 -13.06 -4.65 -1.46
N ILE A 21 -13.19 -3.77 -2.45
CA ILE A 21 -12.91 -2.34 -2.29
C ILE A 21 -13.76 -1.75 -1.15
N GLN A 22 -15.00 -2.20 -0.98
CA GLN A 22 -15.90 -1.74 0.06
C GLN A 22 -15.42 -2.14 1.46
N LEU A 23 -14.99 -3.39 1.64
CA LEU A 23 -14.46 -3.87 2.91
C LEU A 23 -13.13 -3.19 3.27
N LEU A 24 -12.24 -3.04 2.28
CA LEU A 24 -10.96 -2.38 2.48
C LEU A 24 -11.13 -0.88 2.79
N ALA A 25 -11.99 -0.18 2.04
CA ALA A 25 -12.30 1.22 2.28
C ALA A 25 -12.85 1.46 3.70
N LYS A 26 -13.75 0.58 4.15
CA LYS A 26 -14.29 0.63 5.52
C LYS A 26 -13.19 0.41 6.57
N TYR A 27 -12.26 -0.51 6.33
CA TYR A 27 -11.13 -0.76 7.26
C TYR A 27 -10.20 0.44 7.37
N LEU A 28 -9.90 1.08 6.23
CA LEU A 28 -9.02 2.25 6.15
C LEU A 28 -9.71 3.57 6.55
N ASP A 29 -11.00 3.53 6.87
CA ASP A 29 -11.83 4.72 7.14
C ASP A 29 -11.80 5.75 5.98
N VAL A 30 -11.89 5.25 4.75
CA VAL A 30 -11.92 6.06 3.52
C VAL A 30 -13.13 5.74 2.67
N SER A 31 -13.44 6.62 1.71
CA SER A 31 -14.46 6.30 0.70
C SER A 31 -13.91 5.32 -0.36
N PRO A 32 -14.74 4.44 -0.94
CA PRO A 32 -14.34 3.61 -2.09
C PRO A 32 -13.78 4.42 -3.27
N ASN A 33 -14.29 5.64 -3.46
CA ASN A 33 -13.80 6.57 -4.48
C ASN A 33 -12.34 6.98 -4.23
N ARG A 34 -11.93 7.11 -2.97
CA ARG A 34 -10.53 7.42 -2.61
C ARG A 34 -9.58 6.30 -3.02
N ILE A 35 -9.99 5.04 -2.86
CA ILE A 35 -9.21 3.89 -3.38
C ILE A 35 -9.12 3.92 -4.92
N SER A 36 -10.21 4.29 -5.60
CA SER A 36 -10.21 4.47 -7.06
C SER A 36 -9.25 5.58 -7.52
N GLN A 37 -9.14 6.67 -6.75
CA GLN A 37 -8.17 7.75 -7.04
C GLN A 37 -6.74 7.23 -6.95
N TRP A 38 -6.39 6.46 -5.92
CA TRP A 38 -5.06 5.86 -5.80
C TRP A 38 -4.72 4.92 -6.96
N LYS A 39 -5.69 4.16 -7.47
CA LYS A 39 -5.52 3.35 -8.69
C LYS A 39 -5.08 4.18 -9.89
N GLN A 40 -5.58 5.42 -9.99
CA GLN A 40 -5.25 6.36 -11.05
C GLN A 40 -3.95 7.14 -10.79
N GLY A 41 -3.25 6.87 -9.68
CA GLY A 41 -2.10 7.66 -9.23
C GLY A 41 -2.50 9.08 -8.79
N ARG A 42 -3.76 9.28 -8.39
CA ARG A 42 -4.31 10.56 -7.94
C ARG A 42 -4.59 10.52 -6.44
N GLY A 43 -4.60 11.71 -5.84
CA GLY A 43 -4.86 11.88 -4.41
C GLY A 43 -3.65 11.53 -3.56
N SER A 44 -3.45 12.30 -2.49
CA SER A 44 -2.36 12.04 -1.54
C SER A 44 -2.74 10.91 -0.59
N VAL A 45 -1.79 10.01 -0.36
CA VAL A 45 -1.84 9.04 0.73
C VAL A 45 -1.33 9.74 1.98
N THR A 46 -2.12 9.68 3.05
CA THR A 46 -1.77 10.24 4.36
C THR A 46 -0.86 9.28 5.13
N PRO A 47 -0.10 9.78 6.13
CA PRO A 47 0.68 8.92 7.00
C PRO A 47 -0.15 7.84 7.70
N ALA A 48 -1.39 8.16 8.11
CA ALA A 48 -2.28 7.21 8.76
C ALA A 48 -2.65 6.03 7.85
N GLU A 49 -3.00 6.32 6.59
CA GLU A 49 -3.31 5.28 5.59
C GLU A 49 -2.10 4.40 5.28
N CYS A 50 -0.90 5.00 5.24
CA CYS A 50 0.36 4.27 5.05
C CYS A 50 0.60 3.25 6.18
N VAL A 51 0.46 3.69 7.44
CA VAL A 51 0.59 2.82 8.62
C VAL A 51 -0.45 1.70 8.60
N GLN A 52 -1.72 2.02 8.31
CA GLN A 52 -2.78 1.03 8.28
C GLN A 52 -2.55 -0.06 7.22
N ILE A 53 -2.03 0.30 6.04
CA ILE A 53 -1.69 -0.66 4.99
C ILE A 53 -0.47 -1.49 5.38
N ALA A 54 0.56 -0.88 5.98
CA ALA A 54 1.73 -1.60 6.48
C ALA A 54 1.33 -2.66 7.50
N ASP A 55 0.53 -2.27 8.50
CA ASP A 55 -0.01 -3.17 9.53
C ASP A 55 -0.87 -4.28 8.93
N LEU A 56 -1.68 -3.95 7.92
CA LEU A 56 -2.56 -4.90 7.26
C LEU A 56 -1.77 -5.99 6.53
N LEU A 57 -0.66 -5.62 5.89
CA LEU A 57 0.14 -6.51 5.05
C LEU A 57 1.34 -7.14 5.79
N GLY A 58 1.61 -6.72 7.02
CA GLY A 58 2.80 -7.16 7.77
C GLY A 58 4.10 -6.62 7.16
N LEU A 59 4.08 -5.38 6.68
CA LEU A 59 5.21 -4.69 6.05
C LEU A 59 5.78 -3.59 6.95
N ASN A 60 6.95 -3.07 6.56
CA ASN A 60 7.51 -1.86 7.15
C ASN A 60 6.84 -0.63 6.53
N VAL A 61 6.50 0.35 7.37
CA VAL A 61 5.87 1.60 6.90
C VAL A 61 6.82 2.40 6.00
N GLU A 62 8.13 2.30 6.25
CA GLU A 62 9.19 2.97 5.48
C GLU A 62 9.19 2.53 4.01
N GLU A 63 8.97 1.23 3.75
CA GLU A 63 8.89 0.70 2.39
C GLU A 63 7.80 1.42 1.60
N ILE A 64 6.58 1.46 2.16
CA ILE A 64 5.41 2.06 1.52
C ILE A 64 5.59 3.58 1.38
N ALA A 65 6.10 4.24 2.41
CA ALA A 65 6.35 5.68 2.39
C ALA A 65 7.34 6.07 1.28
N PHE A 66 8.42 5.31 1.09
CA PHE A 66 9.39 5.57 0.02
C PHE A 66 8.82 5.29 -1.37
N ILE A 67 7.95 4.28 -1.54
CA ILE A 67 7.24 4.08 -2.81
C ILE A 67 6.32 5.27 -3.12
N ILE A 68 5.58 5.79 -2.14
CA ILE A 68 4.74 6.99 -2.32
C ILE A 68 5.59 8.21 -2.73
N GLU A 69 6.74 8.42 -2.09
CA GLU A 69 7.64 9.52 -2.46
C GLU A 69 8.25 9.33 -3.86
N ALA A 70 8.55 8.09 -4.26
CA ALA A 70 9.01 7.76 -5.60
C ALA A 70 7.95 8.08 -6.68
N GLU A 71 6.67 7.83 -6.40
CA GLU A 71 5.57 8.12 -7.33
C GLU A 71 5.38 9.62 -7.58
N LYS A 72 5.70 10.48 -6.61
CA LYS A 72 5.60 11.94 -6.73
C LYS A 72 6.69 12.54 -7.62
N GLN A 73 7.80 11.83 -7.85
CA GLN A 73 8.93 12.37 -8.60
C GLN A 73 8.67 12.30 -10.11
N THR A 74 8.94 13.43 -10.79
CA THR A 74 8.91 13.50 -12.26
C THR A 74 10.26 13.17 -12.89
N LEU A 75 11.36 13.42 -12.18
CA LEU A 75 12.71 13.16 -12.65
C LEU A 75 13.17 11.74 -12.29
N PRO A 76 13.70 10.96 -13.26
CA PRO A 76 14.11 9.57 -13.02
C PRO A 76 15.17 9.42 -11.92
N GLU A 77 16.15 10.32 -11.83
CA GLU A 77 17.21 10.19 -10.81
C GLU A 77 16.70 10.34 -9.38
N PHE A 78 15.68 11.17 -9.15
CA PHE A 78 15.07 11.30 -7.83
C PHE A 78 14.14 10.13 -7.53
N LYS A 79 13.40 9.65 -8.53
CA LYS A 79 12.59 8.44 -8.40
C LYS A 79 13.44 7.25 -7.97
N GLU A 80 14.56 6.99 -8.66
CA GLU A 80 15.42 5.85 -8.34
C GLU A 80 16.02 5.94 -6.94
N LYS A 81 16.39 7.14 -6.47
CA LYS A 81 16.87 7.33 -5.09
C LYS A 81 15.85 6.89 -4.03
N TRP A 82 14.56 7.15 -4.26
CA TRP A 82 13.51 6.71 -3.34
C TRP A 82 13.26 5.21 -3.46
N LEU A 83 13.27 4.65 -4.67
CA LEU A 83 13.14 3.21 -4.88
C LEU A 83 14.27 2.43 -4.21
N GLU A 84 15.51 2.91 -4.27
CA GLU A 84 16.64 2.29 -3.59
C GLU A 84 16.45 2.29 -2.07
N LYS A 85 15.95 3.38 -1.49
CA LYS A 85 15.59 3.41 -0.07
C LYS A 85 14.49 2.40 0.25
N ALA A 86 13.47 2.26 -0.61
CA ALA A 86 12.41 1.27 -0.42
C ALA A 86 12.95 -0.16 -0.41
N ARG A 87 13.94 -0.48 -1.26
CA ARG A 87 14.58 -1.82 -1.32
C ARG A 87 15.16 -2.25 0.02
N ILE A 88 15.74 -1.33 0.79
CA ILE A 88 16.34 -1.62 2.11
C ILE A 88 15.29 -2.18 3.09
N TYR A 89 14.05 -1.69 3.00
CA TYR A 89 12.97 -2.05 3.91
C TYR A 89 12.04 -3.12 3.36
N GLN A 90 12.31 -3.61 2.14
CA GLN A 90 11.45 -4.55 1.44
C GLN A 90 11.19 -5.81 2.26
N ARG A 91 9.91 -6.15 2.43
CA ARG A 91 9.49 -7.41 3.04
C ARG A 91 8.52 -8.17 2.14
N THR A 92 8.50 -9.49 2.30
CA THR A 92 7.46 -10.31 1.68
C THR A 92 6.14 -10.03 2.39
N VAL A 93 5.11 -9.69 1.61
CA VAL A 93 3.75 -9.51 2.13
C VAL A 93 3.29 -10.77 2.86
N ASN A 94 3.05 -10.62 4.16
CA ASN A 94 2.60 -11.68 5.05
C ASN A 94 1.63 -11.07 6.08
N PRO A 95 0.34 -10.94 5.71
CA PRO A 95 -0.66 -10.35 6.58
C PRO A 95 -0.72 -11.07 7.93
N PRO A 96 -0.81 -10.36 9.06
CA PRO A 96 -1.06 -10.96 10.37
C PRO A 96 -2.28 -11.90 10.37
N ASN A 97 -2.28 -12.94 11.21
CA ASN A 97 -3.35 -13.96 11.24
C ASN A 97 -4.76 -13.36 11.40
N LYS A 98 -4.91 -12.25 12.14
CA LYS A 98 -6.19 -11.53 12.30
C LYS A 98 -6.76 -10.96 10.99
N TYR A 99 -5.93 -10.79 9.97
CA TYR A 99 -6.28 -10.23 8.67
C TYR A 99 -6.19 -11.24 7.53
N LYS A 100 -5.55 -12.40 7.73
CA LYS A 100 -5.48 -13.43 6.69
C LYS A 100 -6.86 -13.84 6.22
N LYS A 101 -6.96 -14.08 4.91
CA LYS A 101 -8.18 -14.64 4.32
C LYS A 101 -8.41 -16.02 4.94
N ILE A 102 -9.59 -16.23 5.51
CA ILE A 102 -9.97 -17.54 6.04
C ILE A 102 -10.31 -18.39 4.81
N SER A 103 -9.44 -19.35 4.46
CA SER A 103 -9.80 -20.37 3.47
C SER A 103 -11.00 -21.15 4.03
N LYS A 104 -12.14 -21.06 3.35
CA LYS A 104 -13.28 -21.95 3.58
C LYS A 104 -12.98 -23.34 3.06
#